data_AF-A0AA95F5F5-F1
#
_entry.id   AF-A0AA95F5F5-F1
#
_cell.length_a   1.000
_cell.length_b   1.000
_cell.length_c   1.000
_cell.angle_alpha   90.00
_cell.angle_beta   90.00
_cell.angle_gamma   90.00
#
_symmetry.space_group_name_H-M   'P 1'
#
loop_
_entity.id
_entity.type
_entity.pdbx_description
1 polymer ?
#
loop_
_entity_poly.entity_id
_entity_poly.type
_entity_poly.pdbx_seq_one_letter_code
_entity_poly.pdbx_strand_id
1 'polypeptide(L)'
;MRRVARVTMAGLTGLLALAACERPAGAPEPATASRAAAFVHDLPEDVSGYYIPTEEVRVDNWRLQHVFMGQVPDFIAWEGGERPAGFAPVMIEFEDMVGPPLENGNRRRLRLIPAAYNVTEDRVRVQALSGGLGAVSFDGKLDQGALATARRNLGDKGVVLKGTLKVGNRTFNGVSMRWWAGD
;
A
#
# COMPACT_ATOMS: atom_id res chain seq x y z
N MET A 1 -47.98 -1.82 -70.90
CA MET A 1 -49.27 -1.18 -71.24
C MET A 1 -49.67 -0.26 -70.09
N ARG A 2 -50.17 0.93 -70.45
CA ARG A 2 -50.53 2.08 -69.61
C ARG A 2 -51.64 1.77 -68.59
N ARG A 3 -51.64 2.46 -67.44
CA ARG A 3 -52.69 3.43 -67.05
C ARG A 3 -52.35 4.19 -65.77
N VAL A 4 -52.74 5.46 -65.78
CA VAL A 4 -52.60 6.53 -64.78
C VAL A 4 -53.99 6.86 -64.25
N ALA A 5 -54.12 7.17 -62.95
CA ALA A 5 -55.14 8.05 -62.31
C ALA A 5 -54.69 8.26 -60.84
N ARG A 6 -54.37 9.45 -60.27
CA ARG A 6 -55.11 10.73 -60.04
C ARG A 6 -56.47 10.48 -59.34
N VAL A 7 -56.92 11.09 -58.23
CA VAL A 7 -56.67 12.36 -57.49
C VAL A 7 -57.50 12.27 -56.16
N THR A 8 -56.93 12.54 -54.98
CA THR A 8 -57.18 13.68 -54.04
C THR A 8 -58.52 13.74 -53.27
N MET A 9 -58.51 13.71 -51.92
CA MET A 9 -59.07 14.77 -51.02
C MET A 9 -58.83 14.54 -49.51
N ALA A 10 -58.41 15.62 -48.82
CA ALA A 10 -58.61 16.06 -47.41
C ALA A 10 -58.64 15.03 -46.26
N GLY A 11 -57.92 15.15 -45.15
CA GLY A 11 -57.31 16.31 -44.46
C GLY A 11 -57.90 16.41 -43.05
N LEU A 12 -57.11 16.16 -41.99
CA LEU A 12 -57.16 16.93 -40.74
C LEU A 12 -55.96 16.61 -39.82
N THR A 13 -55.22 17.69 -39.58
CA THR A 13 -54.25 18.06 -38.56
C THR A 13 -54.22 17.27 -37.24
N GLY A 14 -53.01 16.92 -36.79
CA GLY A 14 -52.71 16.55 -35.41
C GLY A 14 -51.19 16.55 -35.16
N LEU A 15 -50.72 17.52 -34.39
CA LEU A 15 -49.32 17.77 -34.02
C LEU A 15 -48.65 16.55 -33.39
N LEU A 16 -47.31 16.40 -33.52
CA LEU A 16 -46.37 16.30 -32.39
C LEU A 16 -44.90 16.05 -32.82
N ALA A 17 -44.04 16.87 -32.22
CA ALA A 17 -42.66 16.61 -31.77
C ALA A 17 -41.51 16.48 -32.79
N LEU A 18 -40.65 17.50 -32.75
CA LEU A 18 -39.28 17.55 -33.25
C LEU A 18 -38.42 16.43 -32.62
N ALA A 19 -37.78 15.61 -33.45
CA ALA A 19 -36.60 14.84 -33.07
C ALA A 19 -35.47 15.15 -34.06
N ALA A 20 -34.80 16.27 -33.83
CA ALA A 20 -33.46 16.48 -34.34
C ALA A 20 -32.50 15.70 -33.45
N CYS A 21 -32.07 14.51 -33.89
CA CYS A 21 -30.98 13.79 -33.25
C CYS A 21 -29.71 13.98 -34.08
N GLU A 22 -28.98 15.02 -33.67
CA GLU A 22 -27.57 15.29 -33.90
C GLU A 22 -26.73 13.99 -33.83
N ARG A 23 -25.73 13.87 -34.70
CA ARG A 23 -24.72 12.80 -34.66
C ARG A 23 -24.02 12.78 -33.29
N PRO A 24 -23.83 11.62 -32.64
CA PRO A 24 -23.01 11.56 -31.44
C PRO A 24 -21.55 11.81 -31.84
N ALA A 25 -21.00 12.91 -31.33
CA ALA A 25 -19.57 13.13 -31.25
C ALA A 25 -18.91 11.95 -30.50
N GLY A 26 -17.73 11.56 -30.97
CA GLY A 26 -16.98 10.42 -30.45
C GLY A 26 -16.89 10.43 -28.93
N ALA A 27 -17.13 9.27 -28.33
CA ALA A 27 -16.94 9.06 -26.91
C ALA A 27 -15.50 9.47 -26.53
N PRO A 28 -15.30 10.22 -25.44
CA PRO A 28 -13.96 10.44 -24.92
C PRO A 28 -13.39 9.08 -24.50
N GLU A 29 -12.26 8.72 -25.09
CA GLU A 29 -11.44 7.60 -24.61
C GLU A 29 -11.14 7.83 -23.13
N PRO A 30 -11.43 6.88 -22.23
CA PRO A 30 -11.16 7.07 -20.82
C PRO A 30 -9.66 7.31 -20.68
N ALA A 31 -9.30 8.49 -20.17
CA ALA A 31 -7.94 8.79 -19.78
C ALA A 31 -7.45 7.63 -18.93
N THR A 32 -6.44 6.91 -19.43
CA THR A 32 -5.65 5.99 -18.64
C THR A 32 -5.02 6.82 -17.53
N ALA A 33 -5.74 6.92 -16.40
CA ALA A 33 -5.15 7.37 -15.16
C ALA A 33 -3.94 6.47 -14.97
N SER A 34 -2.75 7.04 -15.13
CA SER A 34 -1.49 6.35 -14.86
C SER A 34 -1.67 5.74 -13.48
N ARG A 35 -1.82 4.42 -13.43
CA ARG A 35 -1.92 3.68 -12.19
C ARG A 35 -0.56 3.87 -11.56
N ALA A 36 -0.44 4.82 -10.63
CA ALA A 36 0.77 5.02 -9.87
C ALA A 36 1.27 3.63 -9.44
N ALA A 37 2.54 3.34 -9.70
CA ALA A 37 3.10 2.03 -9.40
C ALA A 37 2.81 1.73 -7.92
N ALA A 38 2.21 0.57 -7.66
CA ALA A 38 1.83 0.18 -6.29
C ALA A 38 3.05 -0.01 -5.39
N PHE A 39 4.22 -0.22 -5.99
CA PHE A 39 5.50 -0.46 -5.35
C PHE A 39 6.50 0.52 -5.96
N VAL A 40 7.07 1.41 -5.14
CA VAL A 40 8.06 2.39 -5.56
C VAL A 40 9.08 2.59 -4.45
N HIS A 41 10.35 2.59 -4.80
CA HIS A 41 11.43 3.08 -3.94
C HIS A 41 12.22 4.21 -4.60
N ASP A 42 12.74 5.11 -3.77
CA ASP A 42 13.69 6.15 -4.13
C ASP A 42 14.65 6.34 -2.94
N LEU A 43 15.66 5.48 -2.88
CA LEU A 43 16.57 5.35 -1.74
C LEU A 43 18.00 5.66 -2.18
N PRO A 44 18.61 6.77 -1.72
CA PRO A 44 19.99 7.11 -2.05
C PRO A 44 21.00 6.34 -1.20
N GLU A 45 20.58 5.87 -0.03
CA GLU A 45 21.42 5.15 0.94
C GLU A 45 20.76 3.84 1.38
N ASP A 46 21.57 2.95 1.96
CA ASP A 46 21.09 1.70 2.54
C ASP A 46 20.31 1.95 3.84
N VAL A 47 19.01 1.64 3.81
CA VAL A 47 18.07 1.72 4.94
C VAL A 47 17.72 0.34 5.50
N SER A 48 18.41 -0.71 5.06
CA SER A 48 18.08 -2.08 5.43
C SER A 48 18.19 -2.31 6.94
N GLY A 49 17.34 -3.20 7.46
CA GLY A 49 17.31 -3.61 8.86
C GLY A 49 15.92 -3.68 9.47
N TYR A 50 15.92 -3.76 10.80
CA TYR A 50 14.73 -3.94 11.62
C TYR A 50 14.43 -2.67 12.41
N TYR A 51 13.23 -2.13 12.21
CA TYR A 51 12.73 -0.93 12.87
C TYR A 51 11.81 -1.38 14.00
N ILE A 52 12.35 -1.36 15.21
CA ILE A 52 11.73 -1.96 16.41
C ILE A 52 11.04 -0.88 17.23
N PRO A 53 9.74 -1.01 17.57
CA PRO A 53 9.04 -0.05 18.42
C PRO A 53 9.76 0.17 19.75
N THR A 54 9.87 1.43 20.17
CA THR A 54 10.43 1.81 21.47
C THR A 54 9.43 1.62 22.61
N GLU A 55 8.14 1.58 22.28
CA GLU A 55 7.03 1.32 23.19
C GLU A 55 6.16 0.19 22.63
N GLU A 56 5.45 -0.52 23.50
CA GLU A 56 4.54 -1.58 23.06
C GLU A 56 3.37 -0.99 22.26
N VAL A 57 3.20 -1.51 21.04
CA VAL A 57 2.01 -1.27 20.21
C VAL A 57 1.27 -2.59 20.07
N ARG A 58 0.09 -2.69 20.67
CA ARG A 58 -0.66 -3.95 20.76
C ARG A 58 -2.10 -3.81 20.27
N VAL A 59 -2.54 -4.83 19.54
CA VAL A 59 -3.87 -4.99 18.97
C VAL A 59 -4.35 -6.39 19.35
N ASP A 60 -5.25 -6.48 20.32
CA ASP A 60 -5.71 -7.75 20.91
C ASP A 60 -4.53 -8.61 21.41
N ASN A 61 -4.29 -9.75 20.77
CA ASN A 61 -3.20 -10.67 21.12
C ASN A 61 -1.91 -10.38 20.35
N TRP A 62 -1.94 -9.47 19.39
CA TRP A 62 -0.81 -9.19 18.49
C TRP A 62 -0.06 -7.95 18.93
N ARG A 63 1.24 -8.08 19.19
CA ARG A 63 2.15 -6.96 19.40
C ARG A 63 2.91 -6.67 18.12
N LEU A 64 3.06 -5.40 17.75
CA LEU A 64 3.97 -4.99 16.68
C LEU A 64 5.39 -5.34 17.11
N GLN A 65 6.03 -6.22 16.33
CA GLN A 65 7.40 -6.65 16.58
C GLN A 65 8.36 -5.66 15.91
N HIS A 66 8.24 -5.49 14.59
CA HIS A 66 9.05 -4.56 13.80
C HIS A 66 8.42 -4.20 12.45
N VAL A 67 8.97 -3.16 11.83
CA VAL A 67 8.95 -2.98 10.38
C VAL A 67 10.30 -3.42 9.84
N PHE A 68 10.32 -4.32 8.86
CA PHE A 68 11.53 -4.74 8.17
C PHE A 68 11.67 -3.93 6.90
N MET A 69 12.90 -3.49 6.59
CA MET A 69 13.27 -3.00 5.27
C MET A 69 14.47 -3.78 4.76
N GLY A 70 14.37 -4.28 3.54
CA GLY A 70 15.42 -5.01 2.84
C GLY A 70 16.46 -4.07 2.21
N GLN A 71 17.41 -4.66 1.49
CA GLN A 71 18.39 -3.90 0.73
C GLN A 71 17.79 -3.44 -0.60
N VAL A 72 18.41 -2.44 -1.24
CA VAL A 72 17.97 -1.91 -2.55
C VAL A 72 17.76 -3.02 -3.61
N PRO A 73 18.60 -4.06 -3.72
CA PRO A 73 18.33 -5.18 -4.63
C PRO A 73 17.00 -5.90 -4.38
N ASP A 74 16.54 -6.00 -3.12
CA ASP A 74 15.24 -6.61 -2.80
C ASP A 74 14.09 -5.77 -3.34
N PHE A 75 14.21 -4.44 -3.28
CA PHE A 75 13.24 -3.51 -3.86
C PHE A 75 13.20 -3.63 -5.38
N ILE A 76 14.37 -3.64 -6.03
CA ILE A 76 14.49 -3.80 -7.48
C ILE A 76 13.85 -5.12 -7.95
N ALA A 77 14.18 -6.23 -7.29
CA ALA A 77 13.62 -7.54 -7.61
C ALA A 77 12.09 -7.57 -7.45
N TRP A 78 11.57 -7.03 -6.35
CA TRP A 78 10.13 -6.95 -6.12
C TRP A 78 9.42 -6.04 -7.13
N GLU A 79 9.98 -4.90 -7.47
CA GLU A 79 9.41 -4.01 -8.49
C GLU A 79 9.48 -4.63 -9.89
N GLY A 80 10.50 -5.45 -10.15
CA GLY A 80 10.65 -6.26 -11.36
C GLY A 80 9.70 -7.47 -11.44
N GLY A 81 8.96 -7.77 -10.38
CA GLY A 81 7.92 -8.82 -10.37
C GLY A 81 8.27 -10.09 -9.59
N GLU A 82 9.46 -10.18 -8.99
CA GLU A 82 9.81 -11.34 -8.17
C GLU A 82 8.98 -11.38 -6.88
N ARG A 83 8.38 -12.54 -6.58
CA ARG A 83 7.54 -12.73 -5.39
C ARG A 83 7.98 -13.97 -4.62
N PRO A 84 9.14 -13.95 -3.92
CA PRO A 84 9.56 -15.07 -3.09
C PRO A 84 8.54 -15.34 -1.99
N ALA A 85 8.32 -16.62 -1.68
CA ALA A 85 7.33 -17.01 -0.68
C ALA A 85 7.71 -16.45 0.70
N GLY A 86 6.79 -15.68 1.31
CA GLY A 86 6.94 -15.18 2.67
C GLY A 86 7.99 -14.07 2.83
N PHE A 87 8.39 -13.40 1.75
CA PHE A 87 9.34 -12.29 1.77
C PHE A 87 8.88 -11.13 0.89
N ALA A 88 9.24 -9.91 1.28
CA ALA A 88 9.09 -8.68 0.52
C ALA A 88 10.12 -7.65 1.04
N PRO A 89 10.48 -6.63 0.25
CA PRO A 89 11.48 -5.64 0.65
C PRO A 89 11.02 -4.74 1.79
N VAL A 90 9.71 -4.68 2.07
CA VAL A 90 9.18 -4.03 3.27
C VAL A 90 8.10 -4.89 3.86
N MET A 91 8.20 -5.20 5.15
CA MET A 91 7.23 -6.06 5.84
C MET A 91 6.92 -5.50 7.21
N ILE A 92 5.68 -5.68 7.65
CA ILE A 92 5.26 -5.39 9.02
C ILE A 92 5.09 -6.74 9.70
N GLU A 93 5.77 -6.96 10.83
CA GLU A 93 5.65 -8.18 11.60
C GLU A 93 4.99 -7.93 12.95
N PHE A 94 4.01 -8.77 13.27
CA PHE A 94 3.43 -8.88 14.60
C PHE A 94 3.79 -10.21 15.24
N GLU A 95 3.74 -10.28 16.56
CA GLU A 95 3.91 -11.53 17.31
C GLU A 95 2.73 -11.79 18.26
N ASP A 96 2.44 -13.07 18.47
CA ASP A 96 1.36 -13.53 19.34
C ASP A 96 1.81 -13.53 20.81
N MET A 97 1.14 -12.70 21.61
CA MET A 97 1.43 -12.51 23.03
C MET A 97 0.66 -13.48 23.94
N VAL A 98 -0.32 -14.23 23.41
CA VAL A 98 -1.18 -15.11 24.21
C VAL A 98 -0.89 -16.59 23.92
N GLY A 99 -0.61 -16.94 22.67
CA GLY A 99 -0.24 -18.30 22.30
C GLY A 99 0.99 -18.82 23.05
N PRO A 100 1.12 -20.15 23.20
CA PRO A 100 2.33 -20.74 23.76
C PRO A 100 3.55 -20.37 22.91
N PRO A 101 4.75 -20.27 23.51
CA PRO A 101 5.98 -20.18 22.73
C PRO A 101 6.12 -21.42 21.84
N LEU A 102 6.75 -21.23 20.69
CA LEU A 102 7.18 -22.29 19.80
C LEU A 102 8.31 -23.09 20.48
N GLU A 103 8.60 -24.29 19.97
CA GLU A 103 9.64 -25.17 20.53
C GLU A 103 11.03 -24.52 20.62
N ASN A 104 11.33 -23.59 19.71
CA ASN A 104 12.57 -22.81 19.70
C ASN A 104 12.57 -21.60 20.65
N GLY A 105 11.55 -21.45 21.48
CA GLY A 105 11.38 -20.32 22.40
C GLY A 105 10.82 -19.03 21.77
N ASN A 106 10.71 -18.97 20.43
CA ASN A 106 10.14 -17.81 19.76
C ASN A 106 8.61 -17.80 19.88
N ARG A 107 8.01 -16.62 19.71
CA ARG A 107 6.57 -16.48 19.56
C ARG A 107 6.14 -16.65 18.11
N ARG A 108 4.92 -17.13 17.91
CA ARG A 108 4.30 -17.15 16.58
C ARG A 108 4.30 -15.74 16.00
N ARG A 109 4.76 -15.60 14.75
CA ARG A 109 4.76 -14.34 14.03
C ARG A 109 3.69 -14.29 12.96
N LEU A 110 3.21 -13.09 12.70
CA LEU A 110 2.34 -12.74 11.59
C LEU A 110 3.08 -11.71 10.74
N ARG A 111 3.65 -12.20 9.64
CA ARG A 111 4.37 -11.40 8.66
C ARG A 111 3.42 -10.91 7.58
N LEU A 112 3.41 -9.60 7.37
CA LEU A 112 2.53 -8.96 6.40
C LEU A 112 3.32 -8.62 5.13
N ILE A 113 2.94 -9.26 4.02
CA ILE A 113 3.43 -8.95 2.68
C ILE A 113 2.70 -7.69 2.17
N PRO A 114 3.41 -6.69 1.63
CA PRO A 114 2.81 -5.44 1.23
C PRO A 114 1.94 -5.62 -0.02
N ALA A 115 0.76 -5.01 0.00
CA ALA A 115 -0.07 -4.78 -1.18
C ALA A 115 0.35 -3.51 -1.94
N ALA A 116 0.96 -2.56 -1.23
CA ALA A 116 1.60 -1.38 -1.81
C ALA A 116 2.67 -0.83 -0.87
N TYR A 117 3.69 -0.19 -1.42
CA TYR A 117 4.61 0.66 -0.64
C TYR A 117 5.12 1.84 -1.46
N ASN A 118 5.52 2.89 -0.74
CA ASN A 118 6.33 3.98 -1.26
C ASN A 118 7.40 4.26 -0.20
N VAL A 119 8.66 4.04 -0.54
CA VAL A 119 9.80 4.22 0.37
C VAL A 119 10.78 5.20 -0.25
N THR A 120 10.96 6.35 0.40
CA THR A 120 11.90 7.40 0.01
C THR A 120 12.97 7.55 1.07
N GLU A 121 13.95 8.41 0.79
CA GLU A 121 14.95 8.84 1.78
C GLU A 121 14.32 9.29 3.12
N ASP A 122 13.20 10.00 3.11
CA ASP A 122 12.64 10.59 4.33
C ASP A 122 11.33 9.96 4.79
N ARG A 123 10.82 8.94 4.08
CA ARG A 123 9.45 8.47 4.28
C ARG A 123 9.25 7.00 3.98
N VAL A 124 8.45 6.35 4.81
CA VAL A 124 8.07 4.94 4.64
C VAL A 124 6.55 4.84 4.67
N ARG A 125 5.94 4.49 3.54
CA ARG A 125 4.52 4.15 3.44
C ARG A 125 4.37 2.69 3.04
N VAL A 126 3.57 1.95 3.79
CA VAL A 126 3.29 0.54 3.53
C VAL A 126 1.81 0.29 3.74
N GLN A 127 1.21 -0.50 2.87
CA GLN A 127 -0.13 -1.04 3.02
C GLN A 127 -0.09 -2.54 2.83
N ALA A 128 -0.76 -3.29 3.70
CA ALA A 128 -0.84 -4.74 3.66
C ALA A 128 -2.23 -5.22 4.09
N LEU A 129 -2.57 -6.45 3.73
CA LEU A 129 -3.77 -7.13 4.19
C LEU A 129 -3.37 -8.34 5.05
N SER A 130 -4.13 -8.58 6.11
CA SER A 130 -3.96 -9.73 6.98
C SER A 130 -5.29 -10.43 7.23
N GLY A 131 -5.34 -11.75 7.08
CA GLY A 131 -6.52 -12.53 7.47
C GLY A 131 -6.86 -12.43 8.96
N GLY A 132 -5.88 -12.11 9.83
CA GLY A 132 -6.08 -11.99 11.28
C GLY A 132 -6.25 -10.56 11.81
N LEU A 133 -5.73 -9.56 11.08
CA LEU A 133 -5.74 -8.15 11.53
C LEU A 133 -6.55 -7.21 10.63
N GLY A 134 -7.01 -7.68 9.47
CA GLY A 134 -7.63 -6.84 8.44
C GLY A 134 -6.61 -6.01 7.68
N ALA A 135 -7.02 -4.81 7.24
CA ALA A 135 -6.12 -3.87 6.57
C ALA A 135 -5.12 -3.27 7.56
N VAL A 136 -3.85 -3.24 7.18
CA VAL A 136 -2.76 -2.68 7.97
C VAL A 136 -2.02 -1.65 7.12
N SER A 137 -1.73 -0.49 7.69
CA SER A 137 -0.89 0.51 7.04
C SER A 137 0.06 1.18 8.01
N PHE A 138 1.25 1.48 7.55
CA PHE A 138 2.20 2.34 8.24
C PHE A 138 2.53 3.54 7.36
N ASP A 139 2.54 4.73 7.95
CA ASP A 139 3.04 5.95 7.31
C ASP A 139 3.95 6.67 8.32
N GLY A 140 5.26 6.70 8.04
CA GLY A 140 6.25 7.28 8.92
C GLY A 140 7.31 8.10 8.21
N LYS A 141 7.95 8.98 8.98
CA LYS A 141 9.13 9.75 8.59
C LYS A 141 10.39 9.04 9.07
N LEU A 142 11.34 8.87 8.16
CA LEU A 142 12.66 8.33 8.42
C LEU A 142 13.63 9.48 8.70
N ASP A 143 14.38 9.39 9.78
CA ASP A 143 15.45 10.33 10.13
C ASP A 143 16.80 9.74 9.68
N GLN A 144 17.31 10.26 8.56
CA GLN A 144 18.57 9.79 7.98
C GLN A 144 19.78 10.05 8.87
N GLY A 145 19.80 11.17 9.61
CA GLY A 145 20.90 11.48 10.52
C GLY A 145 20.94 10.50 11.71
N ALA A 146 19.77 10.22 12.28
CA ALA A 146 19.62 9.22 13.34
C ALA A 146 19.93 7.81 12.85
N LEU A 147 19.47 7.44 11.65
CA LEU A 147 19.75 6.14 11.05
C LEU A 147 21.25 5.95 10.78
N ALA A 148 21.91 6.93 10.15
CA ALA A 148 23.35 6.87 9.91
C ALA A 148 24.15 6.74 11.22
N THR A 149 23.71 7.42 12.27
CA THR A 149 24.30 7.30 13.61
C THR A 149 24.07 5.90 14.20
N ALA A 150 22.84 5.39 14.14
CA ALA A 150 22.51 4.05 14.62
C ALA A 150 23.29 2.94 13.91
N ARG A 151 23.48 3.06 12.59
CA ARG A 151 24.27 2.12 11.77
C ARG A 151 25.74 2.14 12.16
N ARG A 152 26.35 3.32 12.32
CA ARG A 152 27.76 3.46 12.77
C ARG A 152 27.97 2.87 14.17
N ASN A 153 26.97 2.95 15.03
CA ASN A 153 27.02 2.45 16.40
C ASN A 153 26.55 1.00 16.55
N LEU A 154 26.23 0.31 15.44
CA LEU A 154 25.72 -1.07 15.41
C LEU A 154 24.46 -1.29 16.28
N GLY A 155 23.60 -0.27 16.36
CA GLY A 155 22.40 -0.28 17.19
C GLY A 155 22.43 0.84 18.22
N ASP A 156 21.66 1.90 17.95
CA ASP A 156 21.38 2.99 18.89
C ASP A 156 19.96 2.81 19.47
N LYS A 157 19.74 3.32 20.69
CA LYS A 157 18.42 3.46 21.30
C LYS A 157 17.63 4.66 20.74
N GLY A 158 18.28 5.53 19.96
CA GLY A 158 17.66 6.67 19.29
C GLY A 158 16.51 6.28 18.38
N VAL A 159 15.49 7.14 18.31
CA VAL A 159 14.36 7.00 17.39
C VAL A 159 14.82 7.36 15.98
N VAL A 160 14.68 6.43 15.04
CA VAL A 160 15.04 6.62 13.63
C VAL A 160 13.81 6.74 12.73
N LEU A 161 12.68 6.14 13.13
CA LEU A 161 11.47 6.09 12.32
C LEU A 161 10.29 6.41 13.23
N LYS A 162 9.49 7.40 12.84
CA LYS A 162 8.30 7.81 13.59
C LYS A 162 7.11 7.97 12.68
N GLY A 163 5.98 7.38 13.05
CA GLY A 163 4.82 7.37 12.17
C GLY A 163 3.51 7.03 12.83
N THR A 164 2.54 6.77 11.96
CA THR A 164 1.20 6.31 12.31
C THR A 164 1.01 4.90 11.80
N LEU A 165 0.62 3.99 12.70
CA LEU A 165 0.20 2.65 12.35
C LEU A 165 -1.33 2.57 12.41
N LYS A 166 -1.94 2.00 11.38
CA LYS A 166 -3.37 1.63 11.40
C LYS A 166 -3.50 0.12 11.25
N VAL A 167 -4.38 -0.47 12.07
CA VAL A 167 -4.66 -1.91 12.08
C VAL A 167 -6.17 -2.09 12.21
N GLY A 168 -6.82 -2.48 11.11
CA GLY A 168 -8.28 -2.47 11.01
C GLY A 168 -8.82 -1.07 11.32
N ASN A 169 -9.67 -0.99 12.36
CA ASN A 169 -10.29 0.27 12.81
C ASN A 169 -9.47 1.00 13.90
N ARG A 170 -8.31 0.47 14.31
CA ARG A 170 -7.45 1.09 15.33
C ARG A 170 -6.35 1.92 14.68
N THR A 171 -6.07 3.07 15.27
CA THR A 171 -4.99 3.99 14.84
C THR A 171 -4.08 4.27 16.03
N PHE A 172 -2.77 4.12 15.81
CA PHE A 172 -1.71 4.40 16.76
C PHE A 172 -0.86 5.53 16.18
N ASN A 173 -0.94 6.71 16.80
CA ASN A 173 -0.16 7.87 16.38
C ASN A 173 1.18 7.91 17.12
N GLY A 174 2.21 8.45 16.47
CA GLY A 174 3.50 8.67 17.13
C GLY A 174 4.28 7.40 17.45
N VAL A 175 3.98 6.28 16.79
CA VAL A 175 4.75 5.03 16.90
C VAL A 175 6.19 5.35 16.54
N SER A 176 7.08 5.18 17.51
CA SER A 176 8.50 5.52 17.41
C SER A 176 9.30 4.23 17.41
N MET A 177 10.30 4.14 16.53
CA MET A 177 11.08 2.93 16.34
C MET A 177 12.58 3.25 16.31
N ARG A 178 13.36 2.37 16.92
CA ARG A 178 14.81 2.34 16.83
C ARG A 178 15.26 1.38 15.73
N TRP A 179 16.48 1.54 15.25
CA TRP A 179 17.06 0.65 14.25
C TRP A 179 17.85 -0.50 14.89
N TRP A 180 17.87 -1.65 14.22
CA TRP A 180 18.74 -2.78 14.52
C TRP A 180 19.15 -3.47 13.21
N ALA A 181 20.43 -3.86 13.11
CA ALA A 181 21.01 -4.44 11.89
C ALA A 181 20.43 -5.83 11.54
N GLY A 182 19.98 -6.57 12.56
CA GLY A 182 19.89 -8.02 12.47
C GLY A 182 21.13 -8.68 13.08
N ASP A 183 21.02 -9.97 13.40
CA ASP A 183 22.15 -10.84 13.74
C ASP A 183 22.75 -11.48 12.48
#